data_AF-A0AAW4NAA0-F1
#
_entry.id   AF-A0AAW4NAA0-F1
#
_cell.length_a   1.000
_cell.length_b   1.000
_cell.length_c   1.000
_cell.angle_alpha   90.00
_cell.angle_beta   90.00
_cell.angle_gamma   90.00
#
_symmetry.space_group_name_H-M   'P 1'
#
loop_
_entity.id
_entity.type
_entity.pdbx_description
1 polymer ?
#
loop_
_entity_poly.entity_id
_entity_poly.type
_entity_poly.pdbx_seq_one_letter_code
_entity_poly.pdbx_strand_id
1 'polypeptide(L)'
;MKKIVTILLGLCAFCCTWAQSIESQVTPLPTARPKIMVIPYTTQGEDIRTVLENDVNKRIALTKIKEAFDQRGYTTVDFFAKLKALSKATALGNTQQQDVKTMIIQQSGADVYVEAEISLLESPSGNAMKVILSGYETSTANSLSNAVCESGKFYTDDYGKLTSRAVEIGMDKFLNTMQEKLMDIAENGQSIAVTVGIDETSSRSMSQEVGADGLALSDALEMWVEENAYKGNYHIQGTTDKQMLFDDIRIPLKDENGRTYNINKFGLKLLTFFKNLGIKIERTTSNNMLIVTIK
;
A
#
# COMPACT_ATOMS: atom_id res chain seq x y z
N MET A 1 31.50 61.64 -21.03
CA MET A 1 31.24 60.35 -20.34
C MET A 1 29.73 60.16 -20.10
N LYS A 2 28.93 59.98 -21.17
CA LYS A 2 27.45 59.91 -21.11
C LYS A 2 26.85 58.81 -22.01
N LYS A 3 27.65 57.83 -22.44
CA LYS A 3 27.21 56.75 -23.34
C LYS A 3 27.43 55.32 -22.82
N ILE A 4 27.76 55.15 -21.54
CA ILE A 4 27.98 53.81 -20.93
C ILE A 4 26.87 53.43 -19.92
N VAL A 5 25.99 54.36 -19.55
CA VAL A 5 24.94 54.09 -18.54
C VAL A 5 23.67 53.47 -19.16
N THR A 6 23.46 53.57 -20.47
CA THR A 6 22.23 53.11 -21.12
C THR A 6 22.26 51.65 -21.60
N ILE A 7 23.34 50.91 -21.36
CA ILE A 7 23.46 49.48 -21.73
C ILE A 7 23.31 48.56 -20.50
N LEU A 8 23.25 49.10 -19.28
CA LEU A 8 23.07 48.30 -18.06
C LEU A 8 21.62 48.14 -17.61
N LEU A 9 20.66 48.84 -18.24
CA LEU A 9 19.22 48.70 -17.94
C LEU A 9 18.44 47.82 -18.94
N GLY A 10 19.06 47.42 -20.05
CA GLY A 10 18.42 46.60 -21.08
C GLY A 10 18.57 45.08 -20.89
N LEU A 11 19.38 44.64 -19.93
CA LEU A 11 19.69 43.22 -19.71
C LEU A 11 18.97 42.57 -18.52
N CYS A 12 18.09 43.31 -17.83
CA CYS A 12 17.29 42.79 -16.70
C CYS A 12 15.84 42.41 -17.06
N ALA A 13 15.45 42.51 -18.34
CA ALA A 13 14.06 42.29 -18.76
C ALA A 13 13.82 41.00 -19.57
N PHE A 14 14.78 40.06 -19.61
CA PHE A 14 14.64 38.81 -20.39
C PHE A 14 14.92 37.50 -19.63
N CYS A 15 15.11 37.56 -18.31
CA CYS A 15 15.16 36.37 -17.45
C CYS A 15 13.89 36.25 -16.60
N CYS A 16 12.72 36.31 -17.23
CA CYS A 16 11.51 35.67 -16.71
C CYS A 16 11.32 34.36 -17.48
N THR A 17 12.30 33.47 -17.40
CA THR A 17 12.10 32.06 -17.69
C THR A 17 11.11 31.54 -16.65
N TRP A 18 9.84 31.57 -17.00
CA TRP A 18 8.83 30.56 -16.74
C TRP A 18 9.20 29.69 -15.53
N ALA A 19 9.02 30.23 -14.33
CA ALA A 19 8.77 29.38 -13.18
C ALA A 19 7.39 28.78 -13.44
N GLN A 20 7.34 27.63 -14.13
CA GLN A 20 6.22 26.73 -13.95
C GLN A 20 6.28 26.34 -12.48
N SER A 21 5.46 27.00 -11.66
CA SER A 21 4.94 26.34 -10.48
C SER A 21 4.41 25.01 -10.98
N ILE A 22 5.05 23.91 -10.57
CA ILE A 22 4.38 22.63 -10.53
C ILE A 22 3.31 22.83 -9.45
N GLU A 23 2.21 23.49 -9.82
CA GLU A 23 0.97 23.28 -9.12
C GLU A 23 0.74 21.78 -9.26
N SER A 24 0.86 21.07 -8.15
CA SER A 24 0.42 19.70 -8.04
C SER A 24 -1.02 19.72 -8.50
N GLN A 25 -1.28 19.34 -9.75
CA GLN A 25 -2.63 19.13 -10.23
C GLN A 25 -3.12 17.93 -9.43
N VAL A 26 -3.81 18.22 -8.33
CA VAL A 26 -4.54 17.21 -7.58
C VAL A 26 -5.69 16.83 -8.48
N THR A 27 -5.43 15.95 -9.45
CA THR A 27 -6.46 15.33 -10.27
C THR A 27 -7.46 14.73 -9.29
N PRO A 28 -8.74 15.13 -9.34
CA PRO A 28 -9.73 14.60 -8.43
C PRO A 28 -9.74 13.08 -8.60
N LEU A 29 -9.50 12.35 -7.51
CA LEU A 29 -9.66 10.91 -7.50
C LEU A 29 -11.14 10.62 -7.86
N PRO A 30 -11.43 9.73 -8.83
CA PRO A 30 -12.80 9.35 -9.18
C PRO A 30 -13.54 8.66 -8.02
N THR A 31 -12.80 8.27 -6.98
CA THR A 31 -13.26 7.66 -5.73
C THR A 31 -12.98 8.55 -4.53
N ALA A 32 -13.78 8.42 -3.47
CA ALA A 32 -13.52 9.08 -2.19
C ALA A 32 -12.08 8.79 -1.72
N ARG A 33 -11.37 9.82 -1.26
CA ARG A 33 -9.99 9.70 -0.75
C ARG A 33 -9.93 8.67 0.38
N PRO A 34 -8.92 7.79 0.41
CA PRO A 34 -8.79 6.80 1.48
C PRO A 34 -8.57 7.47 2.83
N LYS A 35 -9.07 6.85 3.90
CA LYS A 35 -8.70 7.19 5.28
C LYS A 35 -7.32 6.62 5.58
N ILE A 36 -6.44 7.45 6.12
CA ILE A 36 -5.02 7.12 6.33
C ILE A 36 -4.70 7.04 7.82
N MET A 37 -4.00 6.00 8.24
CA MET A 37 -3.39 5.93 9.56
C MET A 37 -1.86 5.96 9.43
N VAL A 38 -1.18 6.79 10.21
CA VAL A 38 0.29 6.78 10.28
C VAL A 38 0.73 6.02 11.53
N ILE A 39 1.63 5.04 11.38
CA ILE A 39 2.13 4.19 12.44
C ILE A 39 3.67 4.24 12.48
N PRO A 40 4.33 4.12 13.65
CA PRO A 40 5.78 4.00 13.68
C PRO A 40 6.23 2.64 13.16
N TYR A 41 7.43 2.61 12.57
CA TYR A 41 8.21 1.39 12.42
C TYR A 41 8.73 0.91 13.78
N THR A 42 8.72 -0.40 13.99
CA THR A 42 9.26 -1.06 15.18
C THR A 42 10.07 -2.28 14.78
N THR A 43 11.19 -2.52 15.46
CA THR A 43 11.96 -3.74 15.24
C THR A 43 11.24 -4.98 15.80
N GLN A 44 11.58 -6.18 15.33
CA GLN A 44 10.94 -7.41 15.78
C GLN A 44 11.15 -7.61 17.29
N GLY A 45 10.04 -7.77 18.04
CA GLY A 45 10.08 -7.96 19.50
C GLY A 45 10.06 -6.66 20.30
N GLU A 46 10.10 -5.50 19.65
CA GLU A 46 10.00 -4.20 20.31
C GLU A 46 8.53 -3.83 20.58
N ASP A 47 8.23 -3.38 21.80
CA ASP A 47 6.89 -2.91 22.13
C ASP A 47 6.66 -1.50 21.57
N ILE A 48 5.64 -1.36 20.71
CA ILE A 48 5.31 -0.11 20.01
C ILE A 48 5.00 1.06 20.96
N ARG A 49 4.52 0.80 22.19
CA ARG A 49 4.31 1.86 23.17
C ARG A 49 5.64 2.39 23.67
N THR A 50 6.55 1.47 24.02
CA THR A 50 7.90 1.79 24.50
C THR A 50 8.67 2.65 23.49
N VAL A 51 8.58 2.30 22.20
CA VAL A 51 9.19 3.07 21.09
C VAL A 51 8.73 4.53 21.09
N LEU A 52 7.44 4.75 21.37
CA LEU A 52 6.82 6.06 21.26
C LEU A 52 6.86 6.86 22.54
N GLU A 53 6.73 6.24 23.71
CA GLU A 53 6.73 6.91 25.00
C GLU A 53 8.12 7.45 25.35
N ASN A 54 9.17 6.73 24.96
CA ASN A 54 10.54 7.10 25.25
C ASN A 54 11.12 8.16 24.29
N ASP A 55 10.49 8.39 23.13
CA ASP A 55 11.02 9.28 22.09
C ASP A 55 9.99 10.34 21.67
N VAL A 56 10.16 11.55 22.20
CA VAL A 56 9.33 12.70 21.83
C VAL A 56 9.50 13.10 20.36
N ASN A 57 10.67 12.90 19.77
CA ASN A 57 10.94 13.26 18.39
C ASN A 57 10.18 12.35 17.43
N LYS A 58 10.07 11.05 17.74
CA LYS A 58 9.19 10.13 16.98
C LYS A 58 7.73 10.56 17.03
N ARG A 59 7.23 11.01 18.19
CA ARG A 59 5.85 11.52 18.31
C ARG A 59 5.62 12.79 17.49
N ILE A 60 6.58 13.72 17.53
CA ILE A 60 6.54 14.94 16.70
C ILE A 60 6.54 14.56 15.22
N ALA A 61 7.41 13.64 14.81
CA ALA A 61 7.50 13.17 13.44
C ALA A 61 6.19 12.58 12.92
N LEU A 62 5.60 11.63 13.65
CA LEU A 62 4.31 11.04 13.29
C LEU A 62 3.21 12.09 13.18
N THR A 63 3.19 13.06 14.10
CA THR A 63 2.22 14.17 14.07
C THR A 63 2.41 15.03 12.83
N LYS A 64 3.65 15.35 12.44
CA LYS A 64 3.94 16.13 11.23
C LYS A 64 3.58 15.40 9.95
N ILE A 65 3.82 14.09 9.89
CA ILE A 65 3.41 13.25 8.76
C ILE A 65 1.88 13.27 8.64
N LYS A 66 1.15 13.10 9.76
CA LYS A 66 -0.32 13.20 9.82
C LYS A 66 -0.82 14.57 9.35
N GLU A 67 -0.26 15.67 9.86
CA GLU A 67 -0.60 17.03 9.43
C GLU A 67 -0.42 17.21 7.91
N ALA A 68 0.63 16.63 7.33
CA ALA A 68 0.89 16.73 5.90
C ALA A 68 -0.16 15.98 5.03
N PHE A 69 -0.76 14.90 5.56
CA PHE A 69 -1.93 14.26 4.95
C PHE A 69 -3.20 15.10 5.09
N ASP A 70 -3.45 15.65 6.29
CA ASP A 70 -4.61 16.50 6.56
C ASP A 70 -4.61 17.76 5.68
N GLN A 71 -3.45 18.41 5.50
CA GLN A 71 -3.28 19.58 4.64
C GLN A 71 -3.60 19.31 3.17
N ARG A 72 -3.37 18.08 2.71
CA ARG A 72 -3.73 17.64 1.35
C ARG A 72 -5.13 17.06 1.27
N GLY A 73 -5.90 17.16 2.35
CA GLY A 73 -7.32 16.83 2.45
C GLY A 73 -7.60 15.33 2.49
N TYR A 74 -6.68 14.53 3.03
CA TYR A 74 -6.97 13.16 3.44
C TYR A 74 -7.62 13.15 4.82
N THR A 75 -8.50 12.18 5.07
CA THR A 75 -8.99 11.95 6.43
C THR A 75 -7.98 11.08 7.16
N THR A 76 -7.49 11.51 8.31
CA THR A 76 -6.54 10.73 9.11
C THR A 76 -7.18 10.06 10.32
N VAL A 77 -6.73 8.86 10.64
CA VAL A 77 -7.05 8.15 11.88
C VAL A 77 -5.88 8.29 12.84
N ASP A 78 -6.17 8.76 14.06
CA ASP A 78 -5.14 8.97 15.06
C ASP A 78 -4.66 7.65 15.68
N PHE A 79 -3.42 7.29 15.39
CA PHE A 79 -2.79 6.09 15.93
C PHE A 79 -2.67 6.11 17.46
N PHE A 80 -2.29 7.24 18.07
CA PHE A 80 -2.13 7.33 19.53
C PHE A 80 -3.45 7.14 20.25
N ALA A 81 -4.53 7.72 19.72
CA ALA A 81 -5.87 7.53 20.27
C ALA A 81 -6.29 6.05 20.21
N LYS A 82 -6.03 5.38 19.09
CA LYS A 82 -6.35 3.95 18.90
C LYS A 82 -5.50 3.05 19.80
N LEU A 83 -4.20 3.30 19.89
CA LEU A 83 -3.29 2.59 20.79
C LEU A 83 -3.74 2.72 22.25
N LYS A 84 -4.13 3.93 22.69
CA LYS A 84 -4.62 4.18 24.04
C LYS A 84 -5.96 3.47 24.32
N ALA A 85 -6.88 3.48 23.35
CA ALA A 85 -8.16 2.78 23.46
C ALA A 85 -7.96 1.25 23.58
N LEU A 86 -7.10 0.69 22.73
CA LEU A 86 -6.75 -0.73 22.77
C LEU A 86 -6.05 -1.12 24.07
N SER A 87 -5.13 -0.30 24.57
CA SER A 87 -4.44 -0.56 25.84
C SER A 87 -5.41 -0.63 27.02
N LYS A 88 -6.44 0.21 27.03
CA LYS A 88 -7.51 0.15 28.03
C LYS A 88 -8.36 -1.11 27.89
N ALA A 89 -8.65 -1.54 26.66
CA ALA A 89 -9.44 -2.75 26.41
C ALA A 89 -8.66 -4.04 26.78
N THR A 90 -7.37 -4.11 26.45
CA THR A 90 -6.50 -5.26 26.80
C THR A 90 -6.22 -5.33 28.30
N ALA A 91 -6.14 -4.19 29.01
CA ALA A 91 -6.07 -4.19 30.48
C ALA A 91 -7.31 -4.80 31.17
N LEU A 92 -8.41 -5.00 30.42
CA LEU A 92 -9.67 -5.57 30.90
C LEU A 92 -9.92 -7.02 30.44
N GLY A 93 -9.00 -7.66 29.69
CA GLY A 93 -9.19 -9.01 29.15
C GLY A 93 -7.91 -9.75 28.77
N ASN A 94 -7.89 -11.07 29.00
CA ASN A 94 -6.72 -11.95 28.93
C ASN A 94 -5.85 -11.86 27.67
N THR A 95 -4.55 -12.03 27.95
CA THR A 95 -3.38 -12.30 27.13
C THR A 95 -3.67 -13.11 25.86
N GLN A 96 -3.70 -12.44 24.72
CA GLN A 96 -3.19 -13.04 23.49
C GLN A 96 -2.13 -12.14 22.91
N GLN A 97 -0.96 -12.74 22.74
CA GLN A 97 0.26 -12.23 22.13
C GLN A 97 0.06 -12.08 20.62
N GLN A 98 -1.01 -11.39 20.21
CA GLN A 98 -1.14 -10.92 18.83
C GLN A 98 -0.30 -9.65 18.68
N ASP A 99 0.24 -9.46 17.49
CA ASP A 99 0.95 -8.24 17.14
C ASP A 99 0.00 -7.04 17.32
N VAL A 100 0.26 -6.22 18.35
CA VAL A 100 -0.53 -5.04 18.71
C VAL A 100 -0.66 -4.10 17.51
N LYS A 101 0.36 -4.06 16.65
CA LYS A 101 0.34 -3.29 15.40
C LYS A 101 -0.77 -3.79 14.47
N THR A 102 -0.85 -5.10 14.22
CA THR A 102 -1.92 -5.72 13.41
C THR A 102 -3.31 -5.43 13.98
N MET A 103 -3.48 -5.54 15.30
CA MET A 103 -4.77 -5.26 15.94
C MET A 103 -5.18 -3.79 15.76
N ILE A 104 -4.25 -2.84 15.93
CA ILE A 104 -4.54 -1.41 15.74
C ILE A 104 -4.95 -1.14 14.29
N ILE A 105 -4.21 -1.67 13.33
CA ILE A 105 -4.49 -1.51 11.90
C ILE A 105 -5.89 -2.06 11.59
N GLN A 106 -6.22 -3.26 12.04
CA GLN A 106 -7.53 -3.88 11.78
C GLN A 106 -8.70 -3.12 12.43
N GLN A 107 -8.52 -2.58 13.64
CA GLN A 107 -9.56 -1.84 14.37
C GLN A 107 -9.55 -0.34 14.05
N SER A 108 -8.62 0.14 13.24
CA SER A 108 -8.48 1.54 12.91
C SER A 108 -9.67 2.06 12.10
N GLY A 109 -10.18 1.23 11.19
CA GLY A 109 -11.08 1.65 10.13
C GLY A 109 -10.41 2.53 9.07
N ALA A 110 -9.07 2.56 9.02
CA ALA A 110 -8.30 3.18 7.94
C ALA A 110 -8.31 2.26 6.71
N ASP A 111 -8.32 2.88 5.53
CA ASP A 111 -8.23 2.17 4.26
C ASP A 111 -6.75 1.93 3.92
N VAL A 112 -5.88 2.86 4.31
CA VAL A 112 -4.42 2.82 4.12
C VAL A 112 -3.72 3.04 5.46
N TYR A 113 -2.67 2.28 5.72
CA TYR A 113 -1.73 2.60 6.79
C TYR A 113 -0.37 2.96 6.21
N VAL A 114 0.30 3.94 6.82
CA VAL A 114 1.63 4.43 6.45
C VAL A 114 2.55 4.18 7.61
N GLU A 115 3.49 3.28 7.41
CA GLU A 115 4.58 3.05 8.35
C GLU A 115 5.65 4.13 8.16
N ALA A 116 6.09 4.71 9.27
CA ALA A 116 7.11 5.75 9.32
C ALA A 116 8.30 5.28 10.16
N GLU A 117 9.44 5.06 9.52
CA GLU A 117 10.72 4.87 10.17
C GLU A 117 11.42 6.21 10.32
N ILE A 118 11.78 6.57 11.54
CA ILE A 118 12.31 7.89 11.88
C ILE A 118 13.71 7.72 12.46
N SER A 119 14.70 8.32 11.79
CA SER A 119 16.10 8.22 12.16
C SER A 119 16.70 9.62 12.30
N LEU A 120 17.23 9.89 13.49
CA LEU A 120 18.05 11.05 13.76
C LEU A 120 19.51 10.75 13.39
N LEU A 121 20.10 11.61 12.58
CA LEU A 121 21.48 11.51 12.12
C LEU A 121 22.27 12.70 12.67
N GLU A 122 23.00 12.47 13.77
CA GLU A 122 23.87 13.47 14.36
C GLU A 122 25.26 13.39 13.74
N SER A 123 25.84 14.54 13.36
CA SER A 123 27.18 14.56 12.79
C SER A 123 27.90 15.88 13.03
N PRO A 124 29.25 15.90 12.99
CA PRO A 124 30.02 17.14 13.12
C PRO A 124 29.71 18.17 12.02
N SER A 125 29.15 17.75 10.88
CA SER A 125 28.72 18.64 9.80
C SER A 125 27.25 19.05 9.88
N GLY A 126 26.62 18.85 11.04
CA GLY A 126 25.22 19.15 11.32
C GLY A 126 24.36 17.90 11.50
N ASN A 127 23.21 18.12 12.12
CA ASN A 127 22.20 17.10 12.36
C ASN A 127 21.22 17.03 11.18
N ALA A 128 20.67 15.84 10.93
CA ALA A 128 19.64 15.63 9.92
C ALA A 128 18.57 14.66 10.44
N MET A 129 17.35 14.81 9.93
CA MET A 129 16.29 13.85 10.10
C MET A 129 16.04 13.11 8.79
N LYS A 130 15.99 11.79 8.88
CA LYS A 130 15.57 10.90 7.82
C LYS A 130 14.26 10.22 8.22
N VAL A 131 13.27 10.28 7.35
CA VAL A 131 11.98 9.62 7.53
C VAL A 131 11.76 8.71 6.33
N ILE A 132 11.59 7.42 6.54
CA ILE A 132 11.20 6.47 5.51
C ILE A 132 9.70 6.23 5.67
N LEU A 133 8.94 6.49 4.61
CA LEU A 133 7.51 6.29 4.54
C LEU A 133 7.21 5.07 3.67
N SER A 134 6.41 4.14 4.19
CA SER A 134 5.91 2.98 3.47
C SER A 134 4.40 2.87 3.63
N GLY A 135 3.67 3.13 2.56
CA GLY A 135 2.21 3.10 2.52
C GLY A 135 1.69 1.77 2.02
N TYR A 136 0.67 1.24 2.70
CA TYR A 136 0.04 -0.04 2.37
C TYR A 136 -1.47 0.07 2.46
N GLU A 137 -2.17 -0.64 1.59
CA GLU A 137 -3.60 -0.87 1.73
C GLU A 137 -3.88 -1.81 2.91
N THR A 138 -4.81 -1.44 3.78
CA THR A 138 -5.09 -2.17 5.03
C THR A 138 -5.74 -3.54 4.80
N SER A 139 -6.58 -3.66 3.78
CA SER A 139 -7.32 -4.88 3.45
C SER A 139 -6.46 -5.97 2.81
N THR A 140 -5.43 -5.59 2.06
CA THR A 140 -4.65 -6.48 1.19
C THR A 140 -3.17 -6.54 1.56
N ALA A 141 -2.67 -5.59 2.36
CA ALA A 141 -1.25 -5.33 2.60
C ALA A 141 -0.45 -4.96 1.33
N ASN A 142 -1.13 -4.60 0.22
CA ASN A 142 -0.46 -4.17 -1.00
C ASN A 142 0.25 -2.83 -0.76
N SER A 143 1.53 -2.75 -1.14
CA SER A 143 2.26 -1.48 -1.07
C SER A 143 1.67 -0.47 -2.06
N LEU A 144 1.36 0.73 -1.60
CA LEU A 144 0.82 1.82 -2.42
C LEU A 144 1.88 2.85 -2.80
N SER A 145 2.81 3.16 -1.88
CA SER A 145 3.86 4.14 -2.10
C SER A 145 5.00 3.96 -1.11
N ASN A 146 6.20 4.34 -1.51
CA ASN A 146 7.37 4.39 -0.64
C ASN A 146 8.17 5.66 -0.91
N ALA A 147 8.66 6.31 0.13
CA ALA A 147 9.51 7.49 -0.01
C ALA A 147 10.55 7.57 1.10
N VAL A 148 11.71 8.13 0.75
CA VAL A 148 12.73 8.54 1.71
C VAL A 148 12.72 10.06 1.74
N CYS A 149 12.47 10.60 2.92
CA CYS A 149 12.32 12.01 3.20
C CYS A 149 13.52 12.46 4.04
N GLU A 150 14.29 13.44 3.58
CA GLU A 150 15.49 13.89 4.27
C GLU A 150 15.46 15.41 4.46
N SER A 151 15.79 15.87 5.67
CA SER A 151 15.83 17.31 5.94
C SER A 151 16.99 17.99 5.22
N GLY A 152 18.09 17.26 4.98
CA GLY A 152 19.42 17.83 4.81
C GLY A 152 20.08 18.11 6.17
N LYS A 153 21.37 18.43 6.17
CA LYS A 153 22.16 18.68 7.39
C LYS A 153 22.11 20.15 7.81
N PHE A 154 21.84 20.39 9.09
CA PHE A 154 21.87 21.73 9.69
C PHE A 154 22.47 21.71 11.08
N TYR A 155 23.12 22.80 11.48
CA TYR A 155 23.61 22.99 12.83
C TYR A 155 22.45 23.43 13.75
N THR A 156 21.62 22.47 14.16
CA THR A 156 20.46 22.68 15.03
C THR A 156 20.10 21.40 15.75
N ASP A 157 19.59 21.55 16.98
CA ASP A 157 19.01 20.46 17.77
C ASP A 157 17.46 20.50 17.75
N ASP A 158 16.88 21.39 16.93
CA ASP A 158 15.44 21.45 16.70
C ASP A 158 15.00 20.35 15.73
N TYR A 159 14.91 19.13 16.27
CA TYR A 159 14.52 17.94 15.51
C TYR A 159 13.10 18.03 14.95
N GLY A 160 12.21 18.81 15.60
CA GLY A 160 10.86 19.06 15.11
C GLY A 160 10.87 19.83 13.80
N LYS A 161 11.70 20.87 13.69
CA LYS A 161 11.90 21.60 12.42
C LYS A 161 12.58 20.75 11.36
N LEU A 162 13.62 19.99 11.73
CA LEU A 162 14.27 19.07 10.80
C LEU A 162 13.27 18.06 10.24
N THR A 163 12.42 17.50 11.09
CA THR A 163 11.39 16.55 10.65
C THR A 163 10.35 17.21 9.75
N SER A 164 9.87 18.41 10.11
CA SER A 164 8.91 19.16 9.29
C SER A 164 9.46 19.37 7.88
N ARG A 165 10.73 19.79 7.79
CA ARG A 165 11.43 19.96 6.52
C ARG A 165 11.57 18.65 5.73
N ALA A 166 11.96 17.56 6.39
CA ALA A 166 12.10 16.26 5.74
C ALA A 166 10.76 15.84 5.11
N VAL A 167 9.67 15.91 5.90
CA VAL A 167 8.31 15.57 5.46
C VAL A 167 7.87 16.49 4.32
N GLU A 168 8.04 17.81 4.42
CA GLU A 168 7.70 18.76 3.36
C GLU A 168 8.37 18.41 2.02
N ILE A 169 9.65 18.03 2.04
CA ILE A 169 10.41 17.68 0.83
C ILE A 169 9.93 16.36 0.21
N GLY A 170 9.68 15.33 1.03
CA GLY A 170 9.42 13.99 0.53
C GLY A 170 7.93 13.63 0.35
N MET A 171 7.01 14.36 1.00
CA MET A 171 5.60 14.01 1.03
C MET A 171 4.91 14.16 -0.32
N ASP A 172 5.27 15.15 -1.14
CA ASP A 172 4.66 15.31 -2.46
C ASP A 172 4.95 14.10 -3.36
N LYS A 173 6.20 13.64 -3.37
CA LYS A 173 6.58 12.42 -4.10
C LYS A 173 5.79 11.20 -3.59
N PHE A 174 5.72 11.04 -2.26
CA PHE A 174 4.98 9.92 -1.66
C PHE A 174 3.52 9.91 -2.09
N LEU A 175 2.86 11.07 -2.04
CA LEU A 175 1.44 11.20 -2.32
C LEU A 175 1.11 11.09 -3.80
N ASN A 176 1.94 11.63 -4.68
CA ASN A 176 1.76 11.50 -6.12
C ASN A 176 1.84 10.01 -6.52
N THR A 177 2.85 9.28 -6.05
CA THR A 177 2.95 7.82 -6.31
C THR A 177 1.75 7.05 -5.74
N MET A 178 1.30 7.39 -4.52
CA MET A 178 0.12 6.76 -3.94
C MET A 178 -1.13 7.04 -4.78
N GLN A 179 -1.30 8.27 -5.25
CA GLN A 179 -2.44 8.69 -6.07
C GLN A 179 -2.44 7.99 -7.42
N GLU A 180 -1.30 7.93 -8.11
CA GLU A 180 -1.14 7.19 -9.37
C GLU A 180 -1.53 5.72 -9.20
N LYS A 181 -1.07 5.08 -8.12
CA LYS A 181 -1.39 3.68 -7.85
C LYS A 181 -2.87 3.46 -7.51
N LEU A 182 -3.50 4.37 -6.77
CA LEU A 182 -4.94 4.32 -6.50
C LEU A 182 -5.77 4.56 -7.76
N MET A 183 -5.32 5.43 -8.65
CA MET A 183 -5.96 5.65 -9.96
C MET A 183 -5.86 4.41 -10.83
N ASP A 184 -4.69 3.77 -10.90
CA ASP A 184 -4.53 2.50 -11.61
C ASP A 184 -5.47 1.43 -11.04
N ILE A 185 -5.56 1.29 -9.72
CA ILE A 185 -6.48 0.32 -9.09
C ILE A 185 -7.95 0.64 -9.41
N ALA A 186 -8.32 1.92 -9.41
CA ALA A 186 -9.68 2.33 -9.73
C ALA A 186 -10.03 2.09 -11.21
N GLU A 187 -9.08 2.29 -12.12
CA GLU A 187 -9.28 2.16 -13.56
C GLU A 187 -9.12 0.72 -14.06
N ASN A 188 -8.11 0.01 -13.56
CA ASN A 188 -7.64 -1.30 -14.06
C ASN A 188 -7.87 -2.44 -13.06
N GLY A 189 -8.49 -2.17 -11.91
CA GLY A 189 -8.79 -3.15 -10.90
C GLY A 189 -7.63 -3.42 -9.94
N GLN A 190 -7.96 -4.01 -8.80
CA GLN A 190 -6.97 -4.46 -7.83
C GLN A 190 -6.36 -5.78 -8.28
N SER A 191 -5.04 -5.89 -8.16
CA SER A 191 -4.30 -7.14 -8.39
C SER A 191 -4.57 -8.11 -7.24
N ILE A 192 -4.72 -9.41 -7.51
CA ILE A 192 -4.68 -10.51 -6.54
C ILE A 192 -3.72 -11.59 -7.02
N ALA A 193 -3.14 -12.35 -6.10
CA ALA A 193 -2.40 -13.56 -6.42
C ALA A 193 -3.28 -14.80 -6.23
N VAL A 194 -3.14 -15.81 -7.10
CA VAL A 194 -3.83 -17.09 -6.98
C VAL A 194 -2.83 -18.22 -7.19
N THR A 195 -2.72 -19.09 -6.19
CA THR A 195 -1.95 -20.33 -6.30
C THR A 195 -2.92 -21.49 -6.32
N VAL A 196 -2.92 -22.26 -7.41
CA VAL A 196 -3.67 -23.52 -7.50
C VAL A 196 -2.68 -24.66 -7.44
N GLY A 197 -2.66 -25.38 -6.32
CA GLY A 197 -1.82 -26.54 -6.11
C GLY A 197 -2.63 -27.84 -6.10
N ILE A 198 -1.97 -28.94 -6.40
CA ILE A 198 -2.51 -30.29 -6.29
C ILE A 198 -1.94 -30.92 -5.02
N ASP A 199 -2.83 -31.47 -4.19
CA ASP A 199 -2.45 -32.19 -2.97
C ASP A 199 -1.50 -33.34 -3.31
N GLU A 200 -0.49 -33.57 -2.47
CA GLU A 200 0.53 -34.61 -2.70
C GLU A 200 -0.09 -36.01 -2.80
N THR A 201 -1.22 -36.23 -2.11
CA THR A 201 -1.95 -37.51 -2.13
C THR A 201 -2.86 -37.66 -3.35
N SER A 202 -3.04 -36.60 -4.13
CA SER A 202 -3.92 -36.60 -5.30
C SER A 202 -3.20 -37.17 -6.53
N SER A 203 -3.88 -38.05 -7.25
CA SER A 203 -3.43 -38.56 -8.55
C SER A 203 -3.69 -37.58 -9.70
N ARG A 204 -4.26 -36.40 -9.41
CA ARG A 204 -4.54 -35.35 -10.39
C ARG A 204 -3.24 -34.68 -10.87
N SER A 205 -3.33 -34.03 -12.02
CA SER A 205 -2.26 -33.28 -12.67
C SER A 205 -2.85 -32.07 -13.42
N MET A 206 -2.07 -31.00 -13.57
CA MET A 206 -2.45 -29.83 -14.37
C MET A 206 -2.57 -30.16 -15.86
N SER A 207 -1.89 -31.20 -16.32
CA SER A 207 -1.94 -31.70 -17.70
C SER A 207 -3.12 -32.64 -17.94
N GLN A 208 -3.88 -32.99 -16.89
CA GLN A 208 -5.01 -33.90 -17.03
C GLN A 208 -6.16 -33.25 -17.80
N GLU A 209 -6.75 -33.99 -18.74
CA GLU A 209 -7.94 -33.56 -19.46
C GLU A 209 -9.17 -33.43 -18.53
N VAL A 210 -9.89 -32.32 -18.68
CA VAL A 210 -11.09 -31.99 -17.91
C VAL A 210 -12.16 -31.36 -18.80
N GLY A 211 -13.41 -31.38 -18.30
CA GLY A 211 -14.54 -30.79 -19.02
C GLY A 211 -14.99 -31.62 -20.22
N ALA A 212 -15.94 -31.08 -20.98
CA ALA A 212 -16.47 -31.73 -22.17
C ALA A 212 -15.55 -31.59 -23.39
N ASP A 213 -14.73 -30.54 -23.41
CA ASP A 213 -13.86 -30.18 -24.53
C ASP A 213 -12.51 -30.92 -24.51
N GLY A 214 -12.21 -31.66 -23.43
CA GLY A 214 -10.97 -32.43 -23.29
C GLY A 214 -9.71 -31.57 -23.13
N LEU A 215 -9.85 -30.34 -22.64
CA LEU A 215 -8.71 -29.44 -22.40
C LEU A 215 -7.92 -29.88 -21.17
N ALA A 216 -6.61 -29.61 -21.16
CA ALA A 216 -5.82 -29.76 -19.95
C ALA A 216 -6.36 -28.85 -18.84
N LEU A 217 -6.26 -29.29 -17.58
CA LEU A 217 -6.75 -28.52 -16.44
C LEU A 217 -6.10 -27.13 -16.35
N SER A 218 -4.82 -27.00 -16.71
CA SER A 218 -4.13 -25.71 -16.82
C SER A 218 -4.82 -24.77 -17.81
N ASP A 219 -5.18 -25.30 -18.99
CA ASP A 219 -5.73 -24.50 -20.08
C ASP A 219 -7.17 -24.09 -19.77
N ALA A 220 -7.97 -25.04 -19.24
CA ALA A 220 -9.32 -24.77 -18.78
C ALA A 220 -9.33 -23.72 -17.64
N LEU A 221 -8.34 -23.77 -16.74
CA LEU A 221 -8.20 -22.79 -15.67
C LEU A 221 -7.77 -21.42 -16.20
N GLU A 222 -6.81 -21.36 -17.12
CA GLU A 222 -6.36 -20.12 -17.75
C GLU A 222 -7.50 -19.42 -18.48
N MET A 223 -8.22 -20.14 -19.35
CA MET A 223 -9.38 -19.60 -20.06
C MET A 223 -10.44 -19.06 -19.10
N TRP A 224 -10.70 -19.79 -18.01
CA TRP A 224 -11.63 -19.34 -17.00
C TRP A 224 -11.14 -18.06 -16.29
N VAL A 225 -9.84 -17.96 -15.98
CA VAL A 225 -9.25 -16.76 -15.40
C VAL A 225 -9.32 -15.59 -16.38
N GLU A 226 -9.03 -15.79 -17.66
CA GLU A 226 -9.15 -14.76 -18.70
C GLU A 226 -10.58 -14.16 -18.74
N GLU A 227 -11.61 -15.01 -18.69
CA GLU A 227 -13.01 -14.58 -18.68
C GLU A 227 -13.44 -13.88 -17.37
N ASN A 228 -12.81 -14.22 -16.25
CA ASN A 228 -13.18 -13.72 -14.91
C ASN A 228 -12.26 -12.61 -14.39
N ALA A 229 -11.14 -12.36 -15.07
CA ALA A 229 -10.24 -11.26 -14.82
C ALA A 229 -10.85 -9.96 -15.34
N TYR A 230 -10.67 -8.89 -14.59
CA TYR A 230 -11.14 -7.58 -14.97
C TYR A 230 -10.40 -7.10 -16.22
N LYS A 231 -11.16 -6.83 -17.28
CA LYS A 231 -10.64 -6.52 -18.63
C LYS A 231 -9.73 -7.62 -19.20
N GLY A 232 -9.88 -8.88 -18.76
CA GLY A 232 -9.01 -9.99 -19.19
C GLY A 232 -7.56 -9.86 -18.74
N ASN A 233 -7.28 -9.04 -17.73
CA ASN A 233 -5.91 -8.68 -17.37
C ASN A 233 -5.38 -9.62 -16.28
N TYR A 234 -4.48 -10.52 -16.66
CA TYR A 234 -3.83 -11.46 -15.76
C TYR A 234 -2.39 -11.76 -16.20
N HIS A 235 -1.61 -12.33 -15.30
CA HIS A 235 -0.26 -12.84 -15.55
C HIS A 235 -0.07 -14.18 -14.85
N ILE A 236 0.56 -15.12 -15.57
CA ILE A 236 0.95 -16.43 -15.05
C ILE A 236 2.44 -16.39 -14.75
N GLN A 237 2.79 -16.56 -13.48
CA GLN A 237 4.18 -16.66 -13.05
C GLN A 237 4.81 -17.99 -13.50
N GLY A 238 4.03 -19.07 -13.47
CA GLY A 238 4.49 -20.37 -13.93
C GLY A 238 3.49 -21.49 -13.70
N THR A 239 3.63 -22.52 -14.52
CA THR A 239 2.80 -23.74 -14.49
C THR A 239 3.70 -24.96 -14.43
N THR A 240 3.37 -25.89 -13.53
CA THR A 240 3.95 -27.22 -13.47
C THR A 240 2.83 -28.24 -13.41
N ASP A 241 3.17 -29.53 -13.49
CA ASP A 241 2.18 -30.60 -13.41
C ASP A 241 1.42 -30.63 -12.06
N LYS A 242 1.97 -30.01 -11.01
CA LYS A 242 1.40 -29.99 -9.65
C LYS A 242 0.89 -28.64 -9.20
N GLN A 243 1.21 -27.55 -9.89
CA GLN A 243 0.75 -26.22 -9.50
C GLN A 243 0.69 -25.24 -10.66
N MET A 244 -0.17 -24.24 -10.52
CA MET A 244 -0.28 -23.09 -11.40
C MET A 244 -0.30 -21.82 -10.56
N LEU A 245 0.55 -20.87 -10.91
CA LEU A 245 0.79 -19.65 -10.14
C LEU A 245 0.39 -18.44 -10.98
N PHE A 246 -0.60 -17.71 -10.48
CA PHE A 246 -0.96 -16.38 -10.96
C PHE A 246 -0.48 -15.37 -9.92
N ASP A 247 0.43 -14.49 -10.31
CA ASP A 247 0.97 -13.42 -9.45
C ASP A 247 0.21 -12.09 -9.63
N ASP A 248 -0.44 -11.89 -10.78
CA ASP A 248 -1.37 -10.77 -11.00
C ASP A 248 -2.64 -11.26 -11.70
N ILE A 249 -3.78 -11.25 -10.99
CA ILE A 249 -5.12 -11.28 -11.60
C ILE A 249 -5.83 -9.99 -11.21
N ARG A 250 -6.26 -9.20 -12.19
CA ARG A 250 -7.04 -8.00 -11.90
C ARG A 250 -8.47 -8.37 -11.58
N ILE A 251 -8.99 -7.86 -10.47
CA ILE A 251 -10.41 -7.96 -10.12
C ILE A 251 -10.99 -6.57 -9.89
N PRO A 252 -12.28 -6.33 -10.20
CA PRO A 252 -12.87 -5.01 -9.96
C PRO A 252 -13.01 -4.75 -8.46
N LEU A 253 -13.13 -3.47 -8.08
CA LEU A 253 -13.45 -3.06 -6.71
C LEU A 253 -14.93 -3.28 -6.38
N LYS A 254 -15.79 -3.32 -7.40
CA LYS A 254 -17.24 -3.42 -7.31
C LYS A 254 -17.75 -4.47 -8.29
N ASP A 255 -18.77 -5.22 -7.89
CA ASP A 255 -19.50 -6.09 -8.81
C ASP A 255 -20.52 -5.29 -9.64
N GLU A 256 -21.16 -5.97 -10.59
CA GLU A 256 -22.19 -5.41 -11.48
C GLU A 256 -23.36 -4.76 -10.72
N ASN A 257 -23.60 -5.17 -9.47
CA ASN A 257 -24.64 -4.62 -8.61
C ASN A 257 -24.15 -3.44 -7.74
N GLY A 258 -22.93 -2.95 -7.97
CA GLY A 258 -22.31 -1.87 -7.20
C GLY A 258 -21.89 -2.27 -5.78
N ARG A 259 -21.85 -3.57 -5.47
CA ARG A 259 -21.40 -4.06 -4.15
C ARG A 259 -19.90 -4.30 -4.18
N THR A 260 -19.23 -4.20 -3.03
CA THR A 260 -17.79 -4.45 -2.93
C THR A 260 -17.42 -5.83 -3.48
N TYR A 261 -16.45 -5.88 -4.38
CA TYR A 261 -15.89 -7.12 -4.91
C TYR A 261 -14.50 -7.36 -4.33
N ASN A 262 -14.28 -8.55 -3.81
CA ASN A 262 -13.07 -8.92 -3.09
C ASN A 262 -12.63 -10.33 -3.48
N ILE A 263 -11.43 -10.71 -3.02
CA ILE A 263 -10.84 -12.01 -3.29
C ILE A 263 -11.73 -13.20 -2.89
N ASN A 264 -12.56 -13.05 -1.85
CA ASN A 264 -13.50 -14.09 -1.43
C ASN A 264 -14.61 -14.32 -2.46
N LYS A 265 -15.11 -13.27 -3.10
CA LYS A 265 -16.08 -13.39 -4.20
C LYS A 265 -15.45 -14.03 -5.43
N PHE A 266 -14.21 -13.65 -5.77
CA PHE A 266 -13.45 -14.30 -6.84
C PHE A 266 -13.24 -15.79 -6.55
N GLY A 267 -12.78 -16.13 -5.34
CA GLY A 267 -12.60 -17.51 -4.90
C GLY A 267 -13.91 -18.31 -4.85
N LEU A 268 -15.05 -17.66 -4.63
CA LEU A 268 -16.38 -18.28 -4.75
C LEU A 268 -16.68 -18.70 -6.18
N LYS A 269 -16.44 -17.83 -7.16
CA LYS A 269 -16.61 -18.18 -8.57
C LYS A 269 -15.66 -19.32 -8.98
N LEU A 270 -14.40 -19.27 -8.53
CA LEU A 270 -13.40 -20.30 -8.80
C LEU A 270 -13.81 -21.66 -8.23
N LEU A 271 -14.39 -21.71 -7.02
CA LEU A 271 -14.95 -22.94 -6.47
C LEU A 271 -16.08 -23.50 -7.33
N THR A 272 -16.96 -22.65 -7.86
CA THR A 272 -18.03 -23.08 -8.75
C THR A 272 -17.47 -23.69 -10.04
N PHE A 273 -16.41 -23.09 -10.61
CA PHE A 273 -15.69 -23.65 -11.74
C PHE A 273 -15.19 -25.07 -11.47
N PHE A 274 -14.41 -25.29 -10.40
CA PHE A 274 -13.92 -26.63 -10.06
C PHE A 274 -15.04 -27.63 -9.77
N LYS A 275 -16.13 -27.20 -9.12
CA LYS A 275 -17.30 -28.04 -8.88
C LYS A 275 -17.96 -28.50 -10.18
N ASN A 276 -18.07 -27.63 -11.18
CA ASN A 276 -18.62 -27.97 -12.49
C ASN A 276 -17.75 -28.98 -13.24
N LEU A 277 -16.44 -28.98 -12.98
CA LEU A 277 -15.49 -29.99 -13.47
C LEU A 277 -15.49 -31.29 -12.63
N GLY A 278 -16.31 -31.37 -11.58
CA GLY A 278 -16.32 -32.53 -10.67
C GLY A 278 -15.06 -32.64 -9.79
N ILE A 279 -14.32 -31.53 -9.61
CA ILE A 279 -13.08 -31.48 -8.84
C ILE A 279 -13.36 -30.89 -7.46
N LYS A 280 -12.90 -31.58 -6.42
CA LYS A 280 -12.99 -31.10 -5.04
C LYS A 280 -11.76 -30.27 -4.71
N ILE A 281 -11.99 -29.08 -4.14
CA ILE A 281 -10.92 -28.18 -3.71
C ILE A 281 -11.10 -27.73 -2.26
N GLU A 282 -9.99 -27.39 -1.62
CA GLU A 282 -9.92 -26.53 -0.44
C GLU A 282 -9.39 -25.16 -0.85
N ARG A 283 -9.78 -24.10 -0.13
CA ARG A 283 -9.29 -22.74 -0.39
C ARG A 283 -9.05 -21.97 0.89
N THR A 284 -8.00 -21.17 0.89
CA THR A 284 -7.64 -20.26 1.97
C THR A 284 -7.24 -18.92 1.38
N THR A 285 -7.63 -17.82 2.03
CA THR A 285 -7.25 -16.46 1.63
C THR A 285 -6.35 -15.86 2.69
N SER A 286 -5.21 -15.30 2.28
CA SER A 286 -4.27 -14.59 3.15
C SER A 286 -3.58 -13.48 2.35
N ASN A 287 -3.49 -12.26 2.89
CA ASN A 287 -2.76 -11.13 2.30
C ASN A 287 -2.94 -11.00 0.77
N ASN A 288 -4.19 -10.94 0.31
CA ASN A 288 -4.53 -10.77 -1.10
C ASN A 288 -4.06 -11.90 -2.03
N MET A 289 -3.71 -13.05 -1.44
CA MET A 289 -3.42 -14.31 -2.10
C MET A 289 -4.55 -15.29 -1.81
N LEU A 290 -5.03 -15.96 -2.85
CA LEU A 290 -5.94 -17.09 -2.77
C LEU A 290 -5.15 -18.37 -3.03
N ILE A 291 -5.06 -19.22 -2.02
CA ILE A 291 -4.45 -20.53 -2.13
C ILE A 291 -5.58 -21.54 -2.33
N VAL A 292 -5.51 -22.32 -3.39
CA VAL A 292 -6.43 -23.40 -3.74
C VAL A 292 -5.67 -24.70 -3.76
N THR A 293 -6.21 -25.73 -3.10
CA THR A 293 -5.64 -27.07 -3.08
C THR A 293 -6.65 -28.06 -3.65
N ILE A 294 -6.32 -28.67 -4.78
CA ILE A 294 -7.11 -29.74 -5.40
C ILE A 294 -6.85 -31.04 -4.65
N LYS A 295 -7.93 -31.74 -4.27
CA LYS A 295 -7.90 -33.04 -3.60
C LYS A 295 -7.98 -34.20 -4.58
#